data_AF-A0A920QBN9-F1
#
_entry.id   AF-A0A920QBN9-F1
#
_cell.length_a   1.000
_cell.length_b   1.000
_cell.length_c   1.000
_cell.angle_alpha   90.00
_cell.angle_beta   90.00
_cell.angle_gamma   90.00
#
_symmetry.space_group_name_H-M   'P 1'
#
loop_
_entity.id
_entity.type
_entity.pdbx_description
1 polymer ?
#
loop_
_entity_poly.entity_id
_entity_poly.type
_entity_poly.pdbx_seq_one_letter_code
_entity_poly.pdbx_strand_id
1 'polypeptide(L)' 'MEELIHQFMLVTQGQDAPAGEVYFGAENPKGELGFYIMSRGGGVP' A
#
# COMPACT_ATOMS: atom_id res chain seq x y z
N MET A 1 10.82 -12.79 19.26
CA MET A 1 10.51 -13.94 18.36
C MET A 1 9.42 -13.57 17.38
N GLU A 2 8.29 -13.02 17.85
CA GLU A 2 7.20 -12.52 16.98
C GLU A 2 7.65 -11.46 15.98
N GLU A 3 8.48 -10.51 16.41
CA GLU A 3 9.02 -9.46 15.55
C GLU A 3 9.78 -10.02 14.32
N LEU A 4 10.50 -11.13 14.50
CA LEU A 4 11.22 -11.80 13.41
C LEU A 4 10.26 -12.46 12.42
N ILE A 5 9.15 -13.02 12.93
CA ILE A 5 8.11 -13.63 12.10
C ILE A 5 7.38 -12.55 11.31
N HIS A 6 7.03 -11.43 11.95
CA HIS A 6 6.38 -10.31 11.27
C HIS A 6 7.26 -9.73 10.17
N GLN A 7 8.56 -9.56 10.43
CA GLN A 7 9.51 -9.11 9.41
C GLN A 7 9.61 -10.11 8.25
N PHE A 8 9.66 -11.41 8.53
CA PHE A 8 9.71 -12.44 7.50
C PHE A 8 8.45 -12.42 6.61
N MET A 9 7.26 -12.33 7.21
CA MET A 9 5.99 -12.24 6.49
C MET A 9 5.92 -10.97 5.64
N LEU A 10 6.30 -9.82 6.19
CA LEU A 10 6.28 -8.55 5.44
C LEU A 10 7.20 -8.57 4.22
N VAL A 11 8.41 -9.13 4.35
CA VAL A 11 9.39 -9.15 3.25
C VAL A 11 9.03 -10.18 2.18
N THR A 12 8.43 -11.30 2.56
CA THR A 12 8.15 -12.40 1.61
C THR A 12 6.75 -12.35 1.00
N GLN A 13 5.75 -11.87 1.75
CA GLN A 13 4.34 -11.87 1.35
C GLN A 13 3.77 -10.46 1.20
N GLY A 14 4.39 -9.46 1.83
CA GLY A 14 3.85 -8.11 1.88
C GLY A 14 2.72 -7.96 2.91
N GLN A 15 2.02 -6.84 2.84
CA GLN A 15 0.87 -6.53 3.69
C GLN A 15 -0.38 -6.46 2.82
N ASP A 16 -1.43 -7.19 3.21
CA ASP A 16 -2.70 -7.10 2.50
C ASP A 16 -3.39 -5.76 2.76
N ALA A 17 -3.75 -5.07 1.69
CA ALA A 17 -4.64 -3.92 1.74
C ALA A 17 -6.10 -4.39 1.70
N PRO A 18 -7.02 -3.72 2.42
CA PRO A 18 -8.46 -4.00 2.30
C PRO A 18 -8.94 -3.72 0.87
N ALA A 19 -10.01 -4.39 0.45
CA ALA A 19 -10.65 -4.09 -0.83
C ALA A 19 -11.29 -2.70 -0.80
N GLY A 20 -11.12 -1.93 -1.86
CA GLY A 20 -11.65 -0.58 -1.97
C GLY A 20 -10.85 0.32 -2.91
N GLU A 21 -11.25 1.58 -2.98
CA GLU A 21 -10.61 2.60 -3.81
C GLU A 21 -10.20 3.81 -2.96
N VAL A 22 -9.07 4.42 -3.31
CA VAL A 22 -8.59 5.63 -2.66
C VAL A 22 -7.91 6.55 -3.68
N TYR A 23 -8.14 7.84 -3.53
CA TYR A 23 -7.39 8.89 -4.19
C TYR A 23 -6.57 9.65 -3.16
N PHE A 24 -5.28 9.84 -3.44
CA PHE A 24 -4.40 10.67 -2.63
C PHE A 24 -3.68 11.68 -3.52
N GLY A 25 -3.94 12.96 -3.30
CA GLY A 25 -3.23 14.08 -3.92
C GLY A 25 -2.18 14.66 -2.99
N ALA A 26 -0.99 14.92 -3.51
CA ALA A 26 0.06 15.67 -2.83
C ALA A 26 0.56 16.83 -3.70
N GLU A 27 0.96 17.93 -3.08
CA GLU A 27 1.56 19.04 -3.81
C GLU A 27 2.98 18.67 -4.26
N ASN A 28 3.23 18.81 -5.56
CA ASN A 28 4.54 18.68 -6.16
C ASN A 28 4.96 20.01 -6.84
N PRO A 29 6.25 20.18 -7.22
CA PRO A 29 6.73 21.42 -7.83
C PRO A 29 6.07 21.82 -9.17
N LYS A 30 5.26 20.94 -9.76
CA LYS A 30 4.54 21.13 -11.04
C LYS A 30 3.01 21.13 -10.85
N GLY A 31 2.51 21.15 -9.62
CA GLY A 31 1.08 21.08 -9.30
C GLY A 31 0.72 19.84 -8.48
N GLU A 32 -0.51 19.35 -8.61
CA GLU A 32 -0.97 18.18 -7.86
C GLU A 32 -0.41 16.88 -8.46
N LEU A 33 0.25 16.07 -7.63
CA LEU A 33 0.57 14.68 -7.92
C LEU A 33 -0.47 13.77 -7.25
N GLY A 34 -1.41 13.29 -8.06
CA GLY A 34 -2.44 12.36 -7.62
C GLY A 34 -2.05 10.90 -7.82
N PHE A 35 -2.39 10.06 -6.85
CA PHE A 35 -2.35 8.60 -6.93
C PHE A 35 -3.77 8.06 -6.74
N TYR A 36 -4.23 7.29 -7.72
CA TYR A 36 -5.46 6.52 -7.62
C TYR A 36 -5.11 5.04 -7.48
N ILE A 37 -5.63 4.39 -6.44
CA ILE A 37 -5.35 2.98 -6.15
C ILE A 37 -6.68 2.25 -5.96
N MET A 38 -6.84 1.11 -6.63
CA MET A 38 -8.00 0.23 -6.51
C MET A 38 -7.55 -1.16 -6.03
N SER A 39 -7.71 -1.43 -4.75
CA SER A 39 -7.37 -2.72 -4.15
C SER A 39 -8.53 -3.72 -4.32
N ARG A 40 -8.21 -4.95 -4.73
CA ARG A 40 -9.15 -6.09 -4.71
C ARG A 40 -9.12 -6.88 -3.41
N GLY A 41 -8.36 -6.44 -2.40
CA GLY A 41 -8.07 -7.20 -1.20
C GLY A 41 -6.85 -8.08 -1.41
N GLY A 42 -5.69 -7.68 -0.87
CA GLY A 42 -4.42 -8.38 -1.03
C GLY A 42 -3.20 -7.46 -1.04
N GLY A 43 -2.00 -8.04 -1.14
CA GLY A 43 -0.72 -7.30 -1.08
C GLY A 43 -0.24 -6.66 -2.39
N VAL A 44 -1.05 -6.68 -3.46
CA VAL A 44 -0.70 -6.10 -4.77
C VAL A 44 -1.77 -5.10 -5.24
N PRO A 45 -1.36 -3.91 -5.75
CA PRO A 45 -2.27 -2.90 -6.29
C PRO A 45 -3.09 -3.37 -7.49
#